data_AF-A0A8F7UYQ3-F1
#
_entry.id   AF-A0A8F7UYQ3-F1
#
_cell.length_a   1.000
_cell.length_b   1.000
_cell.length_c   1.000
_cell.angle_alpha   90.00
_cell.angle_beta   90.00
_cell.angle_gamma   90.00
#
_symmetry.space_group_name_H-M   'P 1'
#
loop_
_entity.id
_entity.type
_entity.pdbx_description
1 polymer ?
#
loop_
_entity_poly.entity_id
_entity_poly.type
_entity_poly.pdbx_seq_one_letter_code
_entity_poly.pdbx_strand_id
1 'polypeptide(L)'
;MDGSFNTWFADGKIRNQGIFLSGKRIGQWKSWYNSGQQSSIVNFEVDKILECSFWNNAGEIVYQGKDTKRCNDIYTGYYNTYSLESDEPG
;
A
#
# COMPACT_ATOMS: atom_id res chain seq x y z
N MET A 1 9.82 7.17 -14.13
CA MET A 1 8.76 6.17 -14.29
C MET A 1 7.46 6.87 -14.02
N ASP A 2 6.61 6.98 -15.03
CA ASP A 2 5.35 7.71 -14.97
C ASP A 2 4.26 6.76 -15.43
N GLY A 3 3.13 6.75 -14.72
CA GLY A 3 1.98 5.93 -15.06
C GLY A 3 1.56 4.96 -13.95
N SER A 4 0.58 4.12 -14.30
CA SER A 4 0.00 3.15 -13.39
C SER A 4 1.02 2.08 -13.00
N PHE A 5 1.03 1.75 -11.71
CA PHE A 5 1.85 0.71 -11.12
C PHE A 5 0.95 -0.33 -10.50
N ASN A 6 1.22 -1.59 -10.79
CA ASN A 6 0.55 -2.73 -10.18
C ASN A 6 1.61 -3.76 -9.78
N THR A 7 1.38 -4.44 -8.66
CA THR A 7 2.09 -5.67 -8.30
C THR A 7 1.07 -6.76 -8.05
N TRP A 8 1.47 -8.01 -8.22
CA TRP A 8 0.57 -9.16 -8.12
C TRP A 8 1.06 -10.16 -7.07
N PHE A 9 0.13 -10.90 -6.50
CA PHE A 9 0.41 -12.13 -5.78
C PHE A 9 0.78 -13.25 -6.75
N ALA A 10 1.35 -14.35 -6.23
CA ALA A 10 1.73 -15.51 -7.05
C ALA A 10 0.55 -16.14 -7.79
N ASP A 11 -0.68 -15.98 -7.28
CA ASP A 11 -1.92 -16.44 -7.91
C ASP A 11 -2.47 -15.49 -9.00
N GLY A 12 -1.74 -14.40 -9.30
CA GLY A 12 -2.09 -13.42 -10.31
C GLY A 12 -3.07 -12.33 -9.85
N LYS A 13 -3.53 -12.35 -8.59
CA LYS A 13 -4.37 -11.27 -8.06
C LYS A 13 -3.56 -10.02 -7.77
N ILE A 14 -4.19 -8.85 -7.87
CA ILE A 14 -3.53 -7.57 -7.57
C ILE A 14 -3.21 -7.50 -6.07
N ARG A 15 -1.93 -7.24 -5.76
CA ARG A 15 -1.41 -7.00 -4.40
C ARG A 15 -1.37 -5.52 -4.07
N ASN A 16 -0.86 -4.69 -4.99
CA ASN A 16 -0.78 -3.24 -4.85
C ASN A 16 -1.11 -2.57 -6.18
N GLN A 17 -1.70 -1.38 -6.11
CA GLN A 17 -2.02 -0.55 -7.26
C GLN A 17 -1.84 0.92 -6.90
N GLY A 18 -1.27 1.70 -7.82
CA GLY A 18 -1.11 3.13 -7.64
C GLY A 18 -0.60 3.83 -8.90
N ILE A 19 -0.12 5.05 -8.73
CA ILE A 19 0.39 5.89 -9.81
C ILE A 19 1.71 6.50 -9.38
N PHE A 20 2.70 6.46 -10.29
CA PHE A 20 3.93 7.24 -10.19
C PHE A 20 3.89 8.43 -11.15
N LEU A 21 4.45 9.55 -10.69
CA LEU A 21 4.77 10.71 -11.51
C LEU A 21 6.18 11.20 -11.15
N SER A 22 7.04 11.27 -12.16
CA SER A 22 8.48 11.54 -12.00
C SER A 22 9.17 10.58 -11.02
N GLY A 23 8.74 9.31 -11.01
CA GLY A 23 9.25 8.31 -10.07
C GLY A 23 8.76 8.47 -8.62
N LYS A 24 7.83 9.39 -8.35
CA LYS A 24 7.24 9.61 -7.02
C LYS A 24 5.80 9.17 -6.95
N ARG A 25 5.37 8.62 -5.82
CA ARG A 25 3.99 8.16 -5.65
C ARG A 25 3.05 9.36 -5.59
N ILE A 26 1.95 9.25 -6.34
CA ILE A 26 0.88 10.25 -6.33
C ILE A 26 -0.49 9.58 -6.27
N GLY A 27 -1.46 10.33 -5.76
CA GLY A 27 -2.85 9.92 -5.68
C GLY A 27 -3.06 8.71 -4.77
N GLN A 28 -4.13 7.97 -5.05
CA GLN A 28 -4.55 6.86 -4.21
C GLN A 28 -3.76 5.58 -4.53
N TRP A 29 -3.11 5.05 -3.50
CA TRP A 29 -2.45 3.76 -3.50
C TRP A 29 -3.30 2.77 -2.74
N LYS A 30 -3.61 1.63 -3.37
CA LYS A 30 -4.45 0.58 -2.80
C LYS A 30 -3.63 -0.68 -2.66
N SER A 31 -3.84 -1.39 -1.56
CA SER A 31 -3.26 -2.71 -1.32
C SER A 31 -4.35 -3.68 -0.90
N TRP A 32 -4.16 -4.96 -1.21
CA TRP A 32 -5.10 -6.03 -0.90
C TRP A 32 -4.41 -7.18 -0.20
N TYR A 33 -5.17 -7.98 0.53
CA TYR A 33 -4.78 -9.31 0.97
C TYR A 33 -4.97 -10.32 -0.17
N ASN A 34 -4.35 -11.50 -0.08
CA ASN A 34 -4.49 -12.55 -1.09
C ASN A 34 -5.95 -13.09 -1.21
N SER A 35 -6.77 -12.84 -0.18
CA SER A 35 -8.22 -13.06 -0.19
C SER A 35 -8.96 -12.14 -1.16
N GLY A 36 -8.33 -11.05 -1.62
CA GLY A 36 -8.96 -9.97 -2.36
C GLY A 36 -9.56 -8.88 -1.49
N GLN A 37 -9.56 -9.06 -0.15
CA GLN A 37 -9.99 -8.02 0.79
C GLN A 37 -9.00 -6.86 0.78
N GLN A 38 -9.50 -5.61 0.81
CA GLN A 38 -8.63 -4.43 0.85
C GLN A 38 -7.88 -4.37 2.18
N SER A 39 -6.56 -4.19 2.12
CA SER A 39 -5.69 -4.08 3.31
C SER A 39 -5.34 -2.63 3.61
N SER A 40 -5.15 -1.80 2.58
CA SER A 40 -4.90 -0.37 2.77
C SER A 40 -5.32 0.50 1.60
N ILE A 41 -5.60 1.76 1.93
CA ILE A 41 -5.69 2.90 1.02
C ILE A 41 -4.79 3.98 1.60
N VAL A 42 -3.86 4.49 0.81
CA VAL A 42 -2.97 5.59 1.20
C VAL A 42 -3.01 6.65 0.10
N ASN A 43 -3.31 7.88 0.44
CA ASN A 43 -3.29 8.98 -0.51
C ASN A 43 -1.94 9.70 -0.44
N PHE A 44 -1.27 9.83 -1.58
CA PHE A 44 0.04 10.43 -1.70
C PHE A 44 0.00 11.76 -2.47
N GLU A 45 0.67 12.76 -1.91
CA GLU A 45 1.09 13.96 -2.63
C GLU A 45 2.62 13.94 -2.75
N VAL A 46 3.11 13.44 -3.89
CA VAL A 46 4.55 13.45 -4.22
C VAL A 46 5.37 12.76 -3.11
N ASP A 47 5.11 11.47 -2.92
CA ASP A 47 5.63 10.60 -1.85
C ASP A 47 5.26 10.95 -0.40
N LYS A 48 4.54 12.07 -0.17
CA LYS A 48 4.03 12.40 1.17
C LYS A 48 2.65 11.79 1.37
N ILE A 49 2.47 11.03 2.45
CA ILE A 49 1.15 10.55 2.85
C ILE A 49 0.30 11.73 3.34
N LEU A 50 -0.91 11.86 2.80
CA LEU A 50 -1.91 12.84 3.25
C LEU A 50 -2.93 12.20 4.21
N GLU A 51 -3.37 11.00 3.87
CA GLU A 51 -4.32 10.23 4.67
C GLU A 51 -4.16 8.75 4.36
N CYS A 52 -4.57 7.93 5.31
CA CYS A 52 -4.52 6.49 5.18
C CYS A 52 -5.75 5.83 5.79
N SER A 53 -6.05 4.65 5.30
CA SER A 53 -7.02 3.73 5.85
C SER A 53 -6.43 2.33 5.79
N PHE A 54 -6.49 1.61 6.89
CA PHE A 54 -5.97 0.26 7.04
C PHE A 54 -7.07 -0.63 7.58
N TRP A 55 -7.18 -1.82 7.01
CA TRP A 55 -8.10 -2.85 7.44
C TRP A 55 -7.34 -4.12 7.76
N ASN A 56 -7.90 -4.96 8.63
CA ASN A 56 -7.42 -6.32 8.84
C ASN A 56 -8.01 -7.28 7.77
N ASN A 57 -7.61 -8.56 7.79
CA ASN A 57 -8.10 -9.55 6.82
C ASN A 57 -9.60 -9.89 6.99
N ALA A 58 -10.22 -9.52 8.11
CA ALA A 58 -11.67 -9.60 8.31
C ALA A 58 -12.42 -8.40 7.72
N GLY A 59 -11.71 -7.38 7.22
CA GLY A 59 -12.28 -6.15 6.68
C GLY A 59 -12.64 -5.11 7.73
N GLU A 60 -12.20 -5.28 8.97
CA GLU A 60 -12.42 -4.32 10.05
C GLU A 60 -11.38 -3.20 10.00
N ILE A 61 -11.80 -1.96 10.26
CA ILE A 61 -10.90 -0.80 10.25
C ILE A 61 -9.93 -0.92 11.43
N VAL A 62 -8.64 -0.98 11.11
CA VAL A 62 -7.53 -0.90 12.07
C VAL A 62 -7.20 0.56 12.37
N TYR A 63 -7.15 1.39 11.33
CA TYR A 63 -6.90 2.81 11.46
C TYR A 63 -7.41 3.57 10.23
N GLN A 64 -7.98 4.75 10.44
CA GLN A 64 -8.32 5.68 9.38
C GLN A 64 -8.07 7.11 9.88
N GLY A 65 -7.30 7.89 9.12
CA GLY A 65 -7.01 9.26 9.52
C GLY A 65 -5.93 9.96 8.70
N LYS A 66 -5.62 11.18 9.14
CA LYS A 66 -4.67 12.11 8.53
C LYS A 66 -3.42 12.36 9.38
N ASP A 67 -3.25 11.63 10.48
CA ASP A 67 -1.98 11.66 11.22
C ASP A 67 -0.92 10.97 10.37
N THR A 68 -0.16 11.76 9.64
CA THR A 68 0.82 11.28 8.66
C THR A 68 1.96 10.51 9.33
N LYS A 69 2.26 10.80 10.61
CA LYS A 69 3.23 10.01 11.37
C LYS A 69 2.68 8.63 11.66
N ARG A 70 1.46 8.55 12.21
CA ARG A 70 0.77 7.27 12.44
C ARG A 70 0.62 6.47 11.14
N CYS A 71 0.24 7.12 10.04
CA CYS A 71 0.15 6.48 8.74
C CYS A 71 1.49 5.91 8.29
N ASN A 72 2.59 6.65 8.43
CA ASN A 72 3.93 6.16 8.09
C ASN A 72 4.37 5.01 8.98
N ASP A 73 4.13 5.08 10.29
CA ASP A 73 4.47 4.00 11.23
C ASP A 73 3.75 2.69 10.87
N ILE A 74 2.45 2.77 10.56
CA ILE A 74 1.67 1.60 10.15
C ILE A 74 2.11 1.13 8.76
N TYR A 75 2.24 2.04 7.78
CA TYR A 75 2.62 1.71 6.41
C TYR A 75 4.00 1.04 6.37
N THR A 76 5.01 1.61 7.01
CA THR A 76 6.35 1.00 7.06
C THR A 76 6.35 -0.34 7.80
N GLY A 77 5.57 -0.49 8.87
CA GLY A 77 5.39 -1.78 9.55
C GLY A 77 4.82 -2.87 8.64
N TYR A 78 3.81 -2.54 7.83
CA TYR A 78 3.28 -3.44 6.79
C TYR A 78 4.37 -3.78 5.75
N TYR A 79 4.99 -2.78 5.14
CA TYR A 79 5.91 -3.06 4.03
C TYR A 79 7.19 -3.75 4.48
N ASN A 80 7.72 -3.47 5.68
CA ASN A 80 8.91 -4.14 6.20
C ASN A 80 8.64 -5.61 6.57
N THR A 81 7.44 -5.95 7.03
CA THR A 81 7.08 -7.36 7.33
C THR A 81 6.84 -8.16 6.05
N TYR A 82 6.32 -7.50 5.00
CA TYR A 82 6.02 -8.13 3.72
C TYR A 82 7.14 -8.06 2.69
N SER A 83 8.12 -7.17 2.83
CA SER A 83 9.34 -7.11 2.00
C SER A 83 10.36 -8.16 2.45
N LEU A 84 10.40 -8.50 3.75
CA LEU A 84 11.16 -9.66 4.24
C LEU A 84 10.62 -11.01 3.73
N GLU A 85 9.38 -11.05 3.24
CA GLU A 85 8.80 -12.23 2.58
C GLU A 85 8.85 -12.16 1.04
N SER A 86 9.33 -11.05 0.44
CA SER A 86 9.32 -10.88 -1.03
C SER A 86 10.60 -10.33 -1.68
N ASP A 87 11.69 -10.15 -0.93
CA ASP A 87 13.05 -10.15 -1.47
C ASP A 87 13.59 -11.58 -1.29
N GLU A 88 13.70 -12.44 -2.30
CA GLU A 88 14.55 -12.27 -3.47
C GLU A 88 14.01 -12.91 -4.76
N PRO A 89 14.23 -12.30 -5.92
CA PRO A 89 14.69 -13.01 -7.10
C PRO A 89 16.23 -12.86 -7.18
N GLY A 90 16.95 -13.90 -6.77
CA GLY A 90 18.33 -14.14 -7.20
C GLY A 90 18.38 -14.68 -8.63
#